data_AF-A0A172XCI9-F1
#
_entry.id   AF-A0A172XCI9-F1
#
_cell.length_a   1.000
_cell.length_b   1.000
_cell.length_c   1.000
_cell.angle_alpha   90.00
_cell.angle_beta   90.00
_cell.angle_gamma   90.00
#
_symmetry.space_group_name_H-M   'P 1'
#
loop_
_entity.id
_entity.type
_entity.pdbx_description
1 polymer ?
#
loop_
_entity_poly.entity_id
_entity_poly.type
_entity_poly.pdbx_seq_one_letter_code
_entity_poly.pdbx_strand_id
1 'polypeptide(L)'
;MNLTQSKILLILSLIIPFVLTYGTDKENLEKLNKLYMLYDLNNNLPKELETINAIKNLNSEYYYLLMAKYLLKIKKYEEANNFLKKIQEPKDKNIKNEILLLKLRINEENISKDEINDILNDILHKHKELDIKIIYQLYNIARIKNDKISLKIKNIILNNYPKSIYSYKIKRNE
;
A
#
# COMPACT_ATOMS: atom_id res chain seq x y z
N MET A 1 -4.59 -39.05 47.47
CA MET A 1 -4.55 -38.83 46.01
C MET A 1 -3.30 -38.04 45.71
N ASN A 2 -2.32 -38.66 45.03
CA ASN A 2 -0.95 -38.16 44.96
C ASN A 2 -0.86 -36.84 44.17
N LEU A 3 -0.37 -35.78 44.84
CA LEU A 3 -0.10 -34.45 44.26
C LEU A 3 0.82 -34.47 43.03
N THR A 4 1.54 -35.58 42.81
CA THR A 4 2.42 -35.78 41.66
C THR A 4 1.67 -36.13 40.38
N GLN A 5 0.52 -36.83 40.44
CA GLN A 5 -0.28 -37.15 39.25
C GLN A 5 -1.00 -35.91 38.68
N SER A 6 -1.47 -35.01 39.55
CA SER A 6 -2.12 -33.75 39.14
C SER A 6 -1.17 -32.79 38.43
N LYS A 7 0.11 -32.73 38.84
CA LYS A 7 1.12 -31.88 38.18
C LYS A 7 1.54 -32.40 36.80
N ILE A 8 1.62 -33.72 36.62
CA ILE A 8 1.96 -34.33 35.32
C ILE A 8 0.83 -34.12 34.30
N LEU A 9 -0.43 -34.22 34.74
CA LEU A 9 -1.60 -33.96 33.88
C LEU A 9 -1.64 -32.49 33.39
N LEU A 10 -1.27 -31.54 34.25
CA LEU A 10 -1.29 -30.11 33.93
C LEU A 10 -0.18 -29.71 32.94
N ILE A 11 0.97 -30.39 33.01
CA ILE A 11 2.09 -30.18 32.07
C ILE A 11 1.78 -30.78 30.69
N LEU A 12 1.09 -31.93 30.63
CA LEU A 12 0.65 -32.50 29.35
C LEU A 12 -0.39 -31.61 28.64
N SER A 13 -1.26 -30.94 29.38
CA SER A 13 -2.25 -29.99 28.84
C SER A 13 -1.64 -28.71 28.27
N LEU A 14 -0.43 -28.34 28.69
CA LEU A 14 0.26 -27.14 28.22
C LEU A 14 1.13 -27.38 26.97
N ILE A 15 1.38 -28.64 26.60
CA ILE A 15 2.32 -29.00 25.51
C ILE A 15 1.60 -29.26 24.18
N ILE A 16 0.26 -29.36 24.13
CA ILE A 16 -0.49 -29.49 22.87
C ILE A 16 -1.66 -28.49 22.88
N PRO A 17 -1.66 -27.45 22.02
CA PRO A 17 -1.34 -27.57 20.60
C PRO A 17 -0.34 -26.52 20.09
N PHE A 18 0.95 -26.65 20.40
CA PHE A 18 1.98 -25.90 19.65
C PHE A 18 2.27 -26.51 18.27
N VAL A 19 1.79 -27.74 18.01
CA VAL A 19 1.96 -28.43 16.72
C VAL A 19 0.89 -28.03 15.69
N LEU A 20 -0.28 -27.56 16.13
CA LEU A 20 -1.38 -27.19 15.22
C LEU A 20 -1.23 -25.79 14.60
N THR A 21 -0.42 -24.90 15.20
CA THR A 21 -0.22 -23.54 14.69
C THR A 21 0.85 -23.47 13.59
N TYR A 22 1.91 -24.28 13.69
CA TYR A 22 2.99 -24.25 12.70
C TYR A 22 2.58 -24.76 11.31
N GLY A 23 1.67 -25.74 11.26
CA GLY A 23 1.07 -26.23 10.02
C GLY A 23 0.13 -25.21 9.37
N THR A 24 -0.71 -24.55 10.18
CA THR A 24 -1.67 -23.55 9.69
C THR A 24 -1.00 -22.27 9.22
N ASP A 25 0.06 -21.81 9.89
CA ASP A 25 0.70 -20.52 9.54
C ASP A 25 1.45 -20.60 8.21
N LYS A 26 2.15 -21.71 7.96
CA LYS A 26 2.83 -21.95 6.68
C LYS A 26 1.82 -22.09 5.53
N GLU A 27 0.74 -22.84 5.74
CA GLU A 27 -0.32 -23.01 4.75
C GLU A 27 -1.06 -21.69 4.46
N ASN A 28 -1.37 -20.91 5.50
CA ASN A 28 -1.97 -19.58 5.37
C ASN A 28 -1.06 -18.62 4.60
N LEU A 29 0.25 -18.66 4.83
CA LEU A 29 1.22 -17.85 4.11
C LEU A 29 1.35 -18.25 2.65
N GLU A 30 1.36 -19.55 2.34
CA GLU A 30 1.37 -20.05 0.97
C GLU A 30 0.08 -19.65 0.23
N LYS A 31 -1.07 -19.81 0.88
CA LYS A 31 -2.37 -19.37 0.35
C LYS A 31 -2.39 -17.87 0.10
N LEU A 32 -1.86 -17.08 1.03
CA LEU A 32 -1.76 -15.63 0.90
C LEU A 32 -0.89 -15.24 -0.31
N ASN A 33 0.27 -15.86 -0.47
CA ASN A 33 1.15 -15.62 -1.62
C ASN A 33 0.47 -15.97 -2.95
N LYS A 34 -0.25 -17.10 -3.03
CA LYS A 34 -1.01 -17.47 -4.23
C LYS A 34 -2.09 -16.44 -4.56
N LEU A 35 -2.82 -15.95 -3.56
CA LEU A 35 -3.84 -14.92 -3.74
C LEU A 35 -3.23 -13.58 -4.20
N TYR A 36 -2.05 -13.22 -3.70
CA TYR A 36 -1.34 -12.02 -4.15
C TYR A 36 -0.92 -12.12 -5.63
N MET A 37 -0.37 -13.25 -6.05
CA MET A 37 -0.06 -13.47 -7.46
C MET A 37 -1.30 -13.38 -8.35
N LEU A 38 -2.42 -13.96 -7.91
CA LEU A 38 -3.68 -13.89 -8.65
C LEU A 38 -4.20 -12.46 -8.79
N TYR A 39 -4.08 -11.64 -7.75
CA TYR A 39 -4.46 -10.23 -7.81
C TYR A 39 -3.66 -9.46 -8.87
N ASP A 40 -2.33 -9.64 -8.90
CA ASP A 40 -1.45 -8.91 -9.82
C ASP A 40 -1.64 -9.31 -11.30
N LEU A 41 -2.04 -10.57 -11.55
CA LEU A 41 -2.21 -11.10 -12.91
C LEU A 41 -3.61 -10.83 -13.50
N ASN A 42 -4.56 -10.44 -12.66
CA ASN A 42 -5.95 -10.40 -13.06
C ASN A 42 -6.37 -8.98 -13.47
N ASN A 43 -7.13 -8.89 -14.56
CA ASN A 43 -7.76 -7.65 -15.02
C ASN A 43 -9.30 -7.72 -14.93
N ASN A 44 -9.84 -8.79 -14.34
CA ASN A 44 -11.27 -9.02 -14.16
C ASN A 44 -11.71 -8.55 -12.76
N LEU A 45 -12.49 -7.46 -12.71
CA LEU A 45 -12.94 -6.83 -11.47
C LEU A 45 -13.65 -7.79 -10.49
N PRO A 46 -14.65 -8.59 -10.89
CA PRO A 46 -15.26 -9.60 -10.01
C PRO A 46 -14.25 -10.54 -9.34
N LYS A 47 -13.36 -11.13 -10.15
CA LYS A 47 -12.35 -12.08 -9.64
C LYS A 47 -11.28 -11.41 -8.78
N GLU A 48 -10.92 -10.16 -9.09
CA GLU A 48 -10.06 -9.34 -8.21
C GLU A 48 -10.73 -9.17 -6.84
N LEU A 49 -12.01 -8.80 -6.79
CA LEU A 49 -12.75 -8.62 -5.54
C LEU A 49 -12.88 -9.92 -4.74
N GLU A 50 -13.15 -11.05 -5.39
CA GLU A 50 -13.15 -12.38 -4.76
C GLU A 50 -11.80 -12.69 -4.10
N THR A 51 -10.71 -12.44 -4.82
CA THR A 51 -9.34 -12.64 -4.34
C THR A 51 -9.04 -11.74 -3.13
N ILE A 52 -9.45 -10.47 -3.18
CA ILE A 52 -9.29 -9.54 -2.05
C ILE A 52 -10.10 -9.99 -0.84
N ASN A 53 -11.35 -10.42 -1.02
CA ASN A 53 -12.17 -10.88 0.09
C ASN A 53 -11.59 -12.14 0.76
N ALA A 54 -10.94 -13.01 -0.01
CA ALA A 54 -10.30 -14.21 0.52
C ALA A 54 -9.11 -13.92 1.45
N ILE A 55 -8.44 -12.76 1.31
CA ILE A 55 -7.32 -12.37 2.18
C ILE A 55 -7.76 -11.62 3.45
N LYS A 56 -9.03 -11.25 3.59
CA LYS A 56 -9.53 -10.43 4.71
C LYS A 56 -9.15 -10.95 6.09
N ASN A 57 -9.25 -12.27 6.28
CA ASN A 57 -8.95 -12.93 7.55
C ASN A 57 -7.49 -13.39 7.66
N LEU A 58 -6.70 -13.27 6.57
CA LEU A 58 -5.29 -13.65 6.53
C LEU A 58 -4.38 -12.44 6.78
N ASN A 59 -4.70 -11.29 6.21
CA ASN A 59 -3.95 -10.05 6.36
C ASN A 59 -4.85 -8.83 6.19
N SER A 60 -5.32 -8.26 7.30
CA SER A 60 -6.28 -7.14 7.32
C SER A 60 -5.73 -5.85 6.72
N GLU A 61 -4.47 -5.51 6.99
CA GLU A 61 -3.81 -4.32 6.45
C GLU A 61 -3.76 -4.37 4.92
N TYR A 62 -3.30 -5.50 4.38
CA TYR A 62 -3.20 -5.67 2.94
C TYR A 62 -4.58 -5.77 2.28
N TYR A 63 -5.55 -6.40 2.95
CA TYR A 63 -6.96 -6.36 2.54
C TYR A 63 -7.47 -4.92 2.40
N TYR A 64 -7.23 -4.05 3.39
CA TYR A 64 -7.66 -2.65 3.29
C TYR A 64 -6.94 -1.91 2.16
N LEU A 65 -5.64 -2.15 1.96
CA LEU A 65 -4.88 -1.55 0.88
C LEU A 65 -5.41 -1.98 -0.50
N LEU A 66 -5.63 -3.28 -0.72
CA LEU A 66 -6.16 -3.78 -1.97
C LEU A 66 -7.59 -3.32 -2.23
N MET A 67 -8.44 -3.26 -1.19
CA MET A 67 -9.78 -2.70 -1.34
C MET A 67 -9.74 -1.24 -1.75
N ALA A 68 -8.86 -0.42 -1.16
CA ALA A 68 -8.69 0.97 -1.57
C ALA A 68 -8.26 1.07 -3.05
N LYS A 69 -7.33 0.23 -3.51
CA LYS A 69 -6.91 0.16 -4.93
C LYS A 69 -8.05 -0.24 -5.85
N TYR A 70 -8.81 -1.27 -5.48
CA TYR A 70 -9.97 -1.76 -6.22
C TYR A 70 -11.04 -0.67 -6.34
N LEU A 71 -11.40 -0.02 -5.24
CA LEU A 71 -12.40 1.04 -5.20
C LEU A 71 -11.97 2.24 -6.04
N LEU A 72 -10.69 2.60 -6.01
CA LEU A 72 -10.14 3.63 -6.91
C LEU A 72 -10.26 3.27 -8.39
N LYS A 73 -10.02 2.00 -8.76
CA LYS A 73 -10.16 1.53 -10.15
C LYS A 73 -11.60 1.71 -10.67
N ILE A 74 -12.58 1.59 -9.79
CA ILE A 74 -14.00 1.84 -10.10
C ILE A 74 -14.51 3.23 -9.68
N LYS A 75 -13.60 4.18 -9.43
CA LYS A 75 -13.87 5.60 -9.11
C LYS A 75 -14.71 5.85 -7.84
N LYS A 76 -14.68 4.92 -6.89
CA LYS A 76 -15.31 5.04 -5.55
C LYS A 76 -14.34 5.67 -4.55
N TYR A 77 -14.11 6.98 -4.69
CA TYR A 77 -13.06 7.71 -3.97
C TYR A 77 -13.31 7.80 -2.46
N GLU A 78 -14.55 8.06 -2.05
CA GLU A 78 -14.91 8.17 -0.63
C GLU A 78 -14.75 6.83 0.08
N GLU A 79 -15.26 5.76 -0.51
CA GLU A 79 -15.11 4.42 0.04
C GLU A 79 -13.64 4.00 0.08
N ALA A 80 -12.85 4.31 -0.95
CA ALA A 80 -11.42 4.05 -0.95
C ALA A 80 -10.72 4.75 0.22
N ASN A 81 -11.05 6.02 0.48
CA ASN A 81 -10.51 6.77 1.61
C ASN A 81 -10.91 6.15 2.95
N ASN A 82 -12.15 5.69 3.08
CA ASN A 82 -12.64 5.02 4.28
C ASN A 82 -11.89 3.71 4.57
N PHE A 83 -11.45 2.99 3.54
CA PHE A 83 -10.57 1.83 3.71
C PHE A 83 -9.15 2.22 4.13
N LEU A 84 -8.58 3.27 3.54
CA LEU A 84 -7.24 3.74 3.94
C LEU A 84 -7.19 4.19 5.40
N LYS A 85 -8.25 4.83 5.91
CA LYS A 85 -8.36 5.25 7.32
C LYS A 85 -8.33 4.08 8.31
N LYS A 86 -8.61 2.85 7.87
CA LYS A 86 -8.55 1.64 8.72
C LYS A 86 -7.12 1.14 8.92
N ILE A 87 -6.17 1.64 8.14
CA ILE A 87 -4.74 1.31 8.29
C ILE A 87 -4.15 2.28 9.33
N GLN A 88 -3.89 1.79 10.55
CA GLN A 88 -3.39 2.62 11.65
C GLN A 88 -1.91 2.97 11.47
N GLU A 89 -1.05 1.95 11.35
CA GLU A 89 0.39 2.13 11.14
C GLU A 89 0.87 1.18 10.03
N PRO A 90 1.45 1.72 8.94
CA PRO A 90 1.98 0.88 7.88
C PRO A 90 3.19 0.10 8.36
N LYS A 91 3.19 -1.22 8.16
CA LYS A 91 4.27 -2.11 8.63
C LYS A 91 5.62 -1.83 7.97
N ASP A 92 5.64 -1.30 6.75
CA ASP A 92 6.87 -1.06 6.00
C ASP A 92 6.82 0.21 5.11
N LYS A 93 7.99 0.57 4.56
CA LYS A 93 8.16 1.74 3.68
C LYS A 93 7.34 1.61 2.39
N ASN A 94 7.16 0.41 1.85
CA ASN A 94 6.44 0.19 0.60
C ASN A 94 4.93 0.41 0.78
N ILE A 95 4.34 -0.14 1.84
CA ILE A 95 2.94 0.08 2.21
C ILE A 95 2.72 1.57 2.49
N LYS A 96 3.63 2.21 3.23
CA LYS A 96 3.58 3.66 3.48
C LYS A 96 3.56 4.48 2.18
N ASN A 97 4.43 4.14 1.24
CA ASN A 97 4.50 4.79 -0.07
C ASN A 97 3.22 4.57 -0.88
N GLU A 98 2.71 3.34 -0.92
CA GLU A 98 1.45 3.03 -1.62
C GLU A 98 0.26 3.76 -1.01
N ILE A 99 0.15 3.84 0.33
CA ILE A 99 -0.89 4.64 0.99
C ILE A 99 -0.79 6.11 0.60
N LEU A 100 0.41 6.69 0.61
CA LEU A 100 0.62 8.08 0.22
C LEU A 100 0.19 8.31 -1.23
N LEU A 101 0.57 7.40 -2.14
CA LEU A 101 0.17 7.47 -3.54
C LEU A 101 -1.36 7.44 -3.70
N LEU A 102 -2.04 6.53 -2.99
CA LEU A 102 -3.50 6.41 -3.06
C LEU A 102 -4.18 7.66 -2.49
N LYS A 103 -3.69 8.22 -1.39
CA LYS A 103 -4.19 9.49 -0.83
C LYS A 103 -4.06 10.64 -1.83
N LEU A 104 -2.91 10.75 -2.52
CA LEU A 104 -2.70 11.78 -3.55
C LEU A 104 -3.68 11.63 -4.72
N ARG A 105 -3.99 10.39 -5.13
CA ARG A 105 -4.97 10.13 -6.20
C ARG A 105 -6.40 10.44 -5.77
N ILE A 106 -6.79 10.05 -4.55
CA ILE A 106 -8.12 10.33 -4.00
C ILE A 106 -8.35 11.85 -3.91
N ASN A 107 -7.32 12.59 -3.51
CA ASN A 107 -7.42 14.03 -3.28
C ASN A 107 -6.92 14.87 -4.47
N GLU A 108 -6.71 14.29 -5.65
CA GLU A 108 -6.11 14.99 -6.80
C GLU A 108 -6.85 16.29 -7.16
N GLU A 109 -8.19 16.28 -7.09
CA GLU A 109 -9.01 17.45 -7.37
C GLU A 109 -9.00 18.47 -6.22
N ASN A 110 -8.89 18.01 -4.97
CA ASN A 110 -9.07 18.84 -3.77
C ASN A 110 -7.75 19.36 -3.17
N ILE A 111 -6.62 18.76 -3.52
CA ILE A 111 -5.33 19.14 -2.95
C ILE A 111 -4.93 20.56 -3.37
N SER A 112 -4.58 21.37 -2.38
CA SER A 112 -4.19 22.77 -2.56
C SER A 112 -2.74 22.90 -3.02
N LYS A 113 -2.38 24.09 -3.52
CA LYS A 113 -1.01 24.41 -3.93
C LYS A 113 -0.03 24.36 -2.75
N ASP A 114 -0.47 24.81 -1.59
CA ASP A 114 0.35 24.87 -0.38
C ASP A 114 0.62 23.46 0.15
N GLU A 115 -0.38 22.58 0.16
CA GLU A 115 -0.17 21.16 0.49
C GLU A 115 0.80 20.46 -0.46
N ILE A 116 0.74 20.75 -1.77
CA ILE A 116 1.71 20.21 -2.73
C ILE A 116 3.12 20.71 -2.40
N ASN A 117 3.28 22.00 -2.09
CA ASN A 117 4.57 22.57 -1.73
C ASN A 117 5.09 22.01 -0.40
N ASP A 118 4.24 21.80 0.59
CA ASP A 118 4.62 21.24 1.88
C ASP A 118 5.11 19.80 1.72
N ILE A 119 4.35 18.98 0.96
CA ILE A 119 4.77 17.61 0.61
C ILE A 119 6.11 17.65 -0.15
N LEU A 120 6.26 18.56 -1.11
CA LEU A 120 7.49 18.72 -1.90
C LEU A 120 8.69 19.18 -1.04
N ASN A 121 8.50 20.13 -0.13
CA ASN A 121 9.54 20.65 0.75
C ASN A 121 9.97 19.56 1.75
N ASP A 122 9.02 18.81 2.30
CA ASP A 122 9.31 17.64 3.11
C ASP A 122 10.10 16.59 2.33
N ILE A 123 9.81 16.40 1.03
CA ILE A 123 10.57 15.52 0.14
C ILE A 123 12.00 16.03 -0.06
N LEU A 124 12.15 17.32 -0.35
CA LEU A 124 13.43 17.93 -0.72
C LEU A 124 14.40 18.07 0.47
N HIS A 125 13.89 18.34 1.68
CA HIS A 125 14.72 18.63 2.84
C HIS A 125 15.06 17.41 3.71
N LYS A 126 14.31 16.30 3.62
CA LYS A 126 14.52 15.14 4.52
C LYS A 126 15.44 14.04 3.98
N HIS A 127 16.10 14.21 2.83
CA HIS A 127 16.92 13.15 2.19
C HIS A 127 16.23 11.78 2.08
N LYS A 128 14.89 11.75 2.08
CA LYS A 128 14.15 10.51 1.90
C LYS A 128 13.99 10.31 0.40
N GLU A 129 14.66 9.29 -0.14
CA GLU A 129 14.34 8.71 -1.45
C GLU A 129 12.87 8.29 -1.43
N LEU A 130 12.01 9.23 -1.79
CA LEU A 130 10.60 9.03 -1.98
C LEU A 130 10.43 8.37 -3.33
N ASP A 131 9.57 7.35 -3.38
CA ASP A 131 9.36 6.58 -4.59
C ASP A 131 9.03 7.52 -5.75
N ILE A 132 9.77 7.38 -6.85
CA ILE A 132 9.58 8.22 -8.04
C ILE A 132 8.14 8.20 -8.57
N LYS A 133 7.39 7.12 -8.32
CA LYS A 133 5.96 7.02 -8.63
C LYS A 133 5.13 8.10 -7.92
N ILE A 134 5.49 8.44 -6.68
CA ILE A 134 4.83 9.49 -5.88
C ILE A 134 5.23 10.86 -6.41
N ILE A 135 6.52 11.09 -6.68
CA ILE A 135 7.02 12.35 -7.26
C ILE A 135 6.32 12.60 -8.61
N TYR A 136 6.16 11.57 -9.43
CA TYR A 136 5.43 11.67 -10.70
C TYR A 136 3.93 11.94 -10.53
N GLN A 137 3.27 11.39 -9.50
CA GLN A 137 1.87 11.73 -9.20
C GLN A 137 1.75 13.21 -8.82
N LEU A 138 2.65 13.74 -7.99
CA LEU A 138 2.70 15.16 -7.66
C LEU A 138 2.91 16.03 -8.90
N TYR A 139 3.77 15.59 -9.84
CA TYR A 139 3.94 16.27 -11.13
C TYR A 139 2.62 16.36 -11.90
N ASN A 140 1.85 15.26 -12.01
CA ASN A 140 0.58 15.27 -12.74
C ASN A 140 -0.44 16.23 -12.13
N ILE A 141 -0.57 16.21 -10.80
CA ILE A 141 -1.44 17.12 -10.05
C ILE A 141 -1.00 18.58 -10.27
N ALA A 142 0.29 18.86 -10.10
CA ALA A 142 0.84 20.20 -10.24
C ALA A 142 0.72 20.72 -11.68
N ARG A 143 0.82 19.85 -12.69
CA ARG A 143 0.67 20.24 -14.11
C ARG A 143 -0.70 20.85 -14.41
N ILE A 144 -1.74 20.45 -13.68
CA ILE A 144 -3.09 21.00 -13.85
C ILE A 144 -3.27 22.27 -13.01
N LYS A 145 -2.65 22.34 -11.83
CA LYS A 145 -2.92 23.38 -10.83
C LYS A 145 -1.92 24.54 -10.82
N ASN A 146 -0.66 24.30 -11.15
CA ASN A 146 0.44 25.27 -11.02
C ASN A 146 1.67 24.89 -11.86
N ASP A 147 1.85 25.56 -12.99
CA ASP A 147 2.97 25.34 -13.92
C ASP A 147 4.36 25.55 -13.29
N LYS A 148 4.48 26.51 -12.37
CA LYS A 148 5.77 26.79 -11.71
C LYS A 148 6.19 25.64 -10.82
N ILE A 149 5.25 25.04 -10.07
CA ILE A 149 5.52 23.86 -9.24
C ILE A 149 5.75 22.64 -10.12
N SER A 150 4.95 22.46 -11.18
CA SER A 150 5.10 21.32 -12.08
C SER A 150 6.49 21.29 -12.73
N LEU A 151 7.02 22.46 -13.12
CA LEU A 151 8.35 22.59 -13.70
C LEU A 151 9.47 22.25 -12.69
N LYS A 152 9.31 22.65 -11.42
CA LYS A 152 10.25 22.24 -10.36
C LYS A 152 10.27 20.73 -10.19
N ILE A 153 9.10 20.09 -10.11
CA ILE A 153 8.99 18.63 -9.94
C ILE A 153 9.54 17.90 -11.16
N LYS A 154 9.23 18.39 -12.37
CA LYS A 154 9.79 17.89 -13.63
C LYS A 154 11.32 17.87 -13.58
N ASN A 155 11.95 18.98 -13.19
CA ASN A 155 13.41 19.06 -13.12
C ASN A 155 13.99 18.09 -12.08
N ILE A 156 13.33 17.91 -10.93
CA ILE A 156 13.73 16.90 -9.94
C ILE A 156 13.71 15.49 -10.56
N ILE A 157 12.64 15.12 -11.29
CA ILE A 157 12.52 13.81 -11.93
C ILE A 157 13.61 13.61 -13.00
N LEU A 158 13.80 14.61 -13.87
CA LEU A 158 14.74 14.51 -14.99
C LEU A 158 16.21 14.46 -14.52
N ASN A 159 16.57 15.20 -13.48
CA ASN A 159 17.94 15.26 -12.98
C ASN A 159 18.29 14.06 -12.10
N ASN A 160 17.40 13.68 -11.17
CA ASN A 160 17.71 12.65 -10.18
C ASN A 160 17.37 11.24 -10.69
N TYR A 161 16.45 11.13 -11.66
CA TYR A 161 15.96 9.84 -12.17
C TYR A 161 15.91 9.79 -13.71
N PRO A 162 17.02 10.12 -14.41
CA PRO A 162 17.02 10.32 -15.86
C PRO A 162 16.61 9.09 -16.67
N LYS A 163 16.91 7.88 -16.17
CA LYS A 163 16.61 6.58 -16.81
C LYS A 163 15.28 5.94 -16.36
N SER A 164 14.50 6.63 -15.53
CA SER A 164 13.23 6.08 -15.06
C SER A 164 12.15 6.12 -16.15
N ILE A 165 11.19 5.19 -16.08
CA ILE A 165 10.02 5.21 -16.96
C ILE A 165 9.23 6.54 -16.88
N TYR A 166 9.28 7.20 -15.73
CA TYR A 166 8.62 8.49 -15.50
C TYR A 166 9.34 9.64 -16.21
N SER A 167 10.68 9.65 -16.23
CA SER A 167 11.47 10.58 -17.06
C SER A 167 11.12 10.43 -18.55
N TYR A 168 11.04 9.20 -19.06
CA TYR A 168 10.62 8.96 -20.44
C TYR A 168 9.19 9.43 -20.73
N LYS A 169 8.24 9.20 -19.81
CA LYS A 169 6.85 9.67 -19.94
C LYS A 169 6.74 11.19 -20.01
N ILE A 170 7.55 11.91 -19.23
CA ILE A 170 7.61 13.38 -19.28
C ILE A 170 8.10 13.84 -20.65
N LYS A 171 9.25 13.34 -21.11
CA LYS A 171 9.86 13.74 -22.39
C LYS A 171 9.00 13.44 -23.61
N ARG A 172 8.18 12.38 -23.56
CA ARG A 172 7.28 12.01 -24.67
C ARG A 172 6.04 12.90 -24.77
N ASN A 173 5.64 13.53 -23.68
CA ASN A 173 4.45 14.38 -23.61
C ASN A 173 4.79 15.89 -23.75
N GLU A 174 6.04 16.21 -24.10
CA GLU A 174 6.48 17.53 -24.57
C GLU A 174 6.21 17.68 -26.08
#